data_AF-A0AAU9AI99-F1
#
_entry.id   AF-A0AAU9AI99-F1
#
_cell.length_a   1.000
_cell.length_b   1.000
_cell.length_c   1.000
_cell.angle_alpha   90.00
_cell.angle_beta   90.00
_cell.angle_gamma   90.00
#
_symmetry.space_group_name_H-M   'P 1'
#
loop_
_entity.id
_entity.type
_entity.pdbx_description
1 polymer ?
#
loop_
_entity_poly.entity_id
_entity_poly.type
_entity_poly.pdbx_seq_one_letter_code
_entity_poly.pdbx_strand_id
1 'polypeptide(L)'
;MKQIPSLRRSALALALLSLSGSALAATCPAYNPSNKANKLYLVFPTANIAYPSFGFTPGSVTNPAAPFSAADLPSYTGTTAALRAAVKHVVELDYCEFNVQVLDTTTLPPTTFARRNTVAVTTKSDIADGLFGLAQAVDTGDATAVDFSYVWGKTYQDWTGGPGGALNGANSTLDRWANSIGGTAAHEAGHNYGLAHNTTLNPGEDTFKHHVMPAGGSLTAEDRAGYRRHFSDTEFSILAANVGLSLQTMWNWDLVNPNANPAHSLEMRVLHPSSTAPSIDWAYAGCNSPWINPTVIGPIGPAETFQGGTYYPYTVKWSTPNPAWGTGSCTGLPGAPGQAPGGILFHIGASFMGVNFNLSTPNPIVIKDITLRDSSSTAMALNPRLHAFDAGTLDTIGNLNLGVFNVAQVPLRLQNLQVRELPRVLALDQMVANGRMADFAGQKFSPWAKTERTLVQERSSRPGEAISLPVANVSQPRHVYQVITADDCKQGDSLLSGRDVGDCKPGTAIDLFPSTTMYFTANSVDDNATYWDPTRREYVRGPLVSRTYYQVTGRRLDRNKNGVDDYIDERQGK
;
A
#
# COMPACT_ATOMS: atom_id res chain seq x y z
N MET A 1 37.50 46.70 19.53
CA MET A 1 37.48 46.46 18.07
C MET A 1 38.38 45.28 17.76
N LYS A 2 37.79 44.13 17.39
CA LYS A 2 38.34 43.09 16.50
C LYS A 2 37.22 42.06 16.31
N GLN A 3 36.69 42.01 15.10
CA GLN A 3 35.65 41.06 14.67
C GLN A 3 36.25 39.65 14.61
N ILE A 4 35.50 38.65 15.09
CA ILE A 4 35.75 37.23 14.87
C ILE A 4 34.80 36.79 13.74
N PRO A 5 35.28 36.18 12.64
CA PRO A 5 34.44 35.79 11.53
C PRO A 5 33.68 34.48 11.79
N SER A 6 32.56 34.37 11.09
CA SER A 6 31.51 33.35 11.13
C SER A 6 31.98 31.89 11.00
N LEU A 7 31.79 31.12 12.07
CA LEU A 7 31.72 29.66 12.09
C LEU A 7 30.25 29.22 12.22
N ARG A 8 29.38 29.57 11.25
CA ARG A 8 27.96 29.16 11.23
C ARG A 8 27.39 28.94 9.83
N ARG A 9 28.19 28.45 8.86
CA ARG A 9 27.69 28.17 7.50
C ARG A 9 28.09 26.81 6.91
N SER A 10 28.52 25.84 7.73
CA SER A 10 28.90 24.50 7.22
C SER A 10 28.09 23.33 7.79
N ALA A 11 27.04 23.58 8.57
CA ALA A 11 26.19 22.51 9.13
C ALA A 11 24.79 22.40 8.48
N LEU A 12 24.46 23.29 7.53
CA LEU A 12 23.13 23.30 6.87
C LEU A 12 23.13 22.70 5.45
N ALA A 13 24.29 22.26 4.94
CA ALA A 13 24.40 21.62 3.63
C ALA A 13 24.46 20.08 3.69
N LEU A 14 24.60 19.48 4.88
CA LEU A 14 24.62 18.02 5.07
C LEU A 14 23.25 17.44 5.50
N ALA A 15 22.26 18.29 5.77
CA ALA A 15 20.89 17.90 6.13
C ALA A 15 19.90 17.96 4.95
N LEU A 16 20.38 18.31 3.75
CA LEU A 16 19.60 18.36 2.50
C LEU A 16 19.98 17.23 1.52
N LEU A 17 20.83 16.29 1.95
CA LEU A 17 21.23 15.08 1.20
C LEU A 17 20.56 13.79 1.72
N SER A 18 19.66 13.91 2.68
CA SER A 18 18.84 12.79 3.17
C SER A 18 17.41 12.98 2.70
N LEU A 19 17.05 12.38 1.55
CA LEU A 19 15.66 11.99 1.20
C LEU A 19 15.53 11.23 -0.14
N SER A 20 16.62 10.90 -0.84
CA SER A 20 16.62 9.84 -1.86
C SER A 20 17.09 8.54 -1.21
N GLY A 21 16.20 7.89 -0.45
CA GLY A 21 16.43 6.51 -0.05
C GLY A 21 16.65 5.66 -1.31
N SER A 22 17.71 4.86 -1.34
CA SER A 22 17.95 3.90 -2.42
C SER A 22 16.71 3.00 -2.55
N ALA A 23 16.19 2.83 -3.77
CA ALA A 23 15.09 1.91 -4.03
C ALA A 23 15.45 0.49 -3.55
N LEU A 24 16.71 0.08 -3.67
CA LEU A 24 17.22 -1.21 -3.21
C LEU A 24 17.20 -1.42 -1.69
N ALA A 25 16.98 -0.37 -0.90
CA ALA A 25 16.86 -0.46 0.55
C ALA A 25 15.40 -0.58 1.02
N ALA A 26 14.43 -0.24 0.16
CA ALA A 26 13.01 -0.34 0.49
C ALA A 26 12.53 -1.78 0.27
N THR A 27 11.94 -2.38 1.29
CA THR A 27 11.24 -3.66 1.15
C THR A 27 9.75 -3.40 1.25
N CYS A 28 8.99 -3.85 0.26
CA CYS A 28 7.54 -3.78 0.35
C CYS A 28 7.05 -4.59 1.56
N PRO A 29 6.36 -3.95 2.52
CA PRO A 29 5.93 -4.65 3.72
C PRO A 29 4.70 -5.55 3.49
N ALA A 30 4.05 -5.47 2.32
CA ALA A 30 2.88 -6.25 1.92
C ALA A 30 3.15 -7.22 0.75
N TYR A 31 4.41 -7.64 0.57
CA TYR A 31 4.81 -8.52 -0.52
C TYR A 31 4.69 -9.99 -0.11
N ASN A 32 3.49 -10.57 -0.22
CA ASN A 32 3.38 -12.00 -0.43
C ASN A 32 3.01 -12.33 -1.89
N PRO A 33 3.96 -12.81 -2.69
CA PRO A 33 3.77 -12.99 -4.12
C PRO A 33 2.88 -14.19 -4.47
N SER A 34 2.70 -15.19 -3.59
CA SER A 34 2.15 -16.49 -4.01
C SER A 34 0.65 -16.51 -4.31
N ASN A 35 -0.12 -15.55 -3.80
CA ASN A 35 -1.59 -15.58 -3.85
C ASN A 35 -2.22 -14.48 -4.72
N LYS A 36 -1.40 -13.65 -5.38
CA LYS A 36 -1.93 -12.54 -6.19
C LYS A 36 -2.44 -13.00 -7.55
N ALA A 37 -3.63 -12.56 -7.94
CA ALA A 37 -4.32 -13.06 -9.13
C ALA A 37 -3.72 -12.54 -10.44
N ASN A 38 -3.22 -11.30 -10.45
CA ASN A 38 -2.61 -10.69 -11.63
C ASN A 38 -1.12 -10.97 -11.68
N LYS A 39 -0.60 -11.38 -12.84
CA LYS A 39 0.84 -11.59 -13.04
C LYS A 39 1.41 -10.50 -13.93
N LEU A 40 2.47 -9.83 -13.49
CA LEU A 40 3.27 -8.93 -14.31
C LEU A 40 4.62 -9.59 -14.59
N TYR A 41 4.84 -10.03 -15.82
CA TYR A 41 6.07 -10.66 -16.25
C TYR A 41 7.02 -9.64 -16.86
N LEU A 42 8.20 -9.50 -16.27
CA LEU A 42 9.34 -8.82 -16.87
C LEU A 42 10.18 -9.85 -17.62
N VAL A 43 10.12 -9.80 -18.95
CA VAL A 43 10.91 -10.68 -19.82
C VAL A 43 12.23 -9.98 -20.11
N PHE A 44 13.34 -10.58 -19.68
CA PHE A 44 14.70 -10.15 -19.99
C PHE A 44 15.36 -11.17 -20.94
N PRO A 45 15.17 -11.07 -22.26
CA PRO A 45 15.59 -12.11 -23.18
C PRO A 45 17.12 -12.31 -23.15
N THR A 46 17.58 -13.54 -23.31
CA THR A 46 19.02 -13.85 -23.50
C THR A 46 19.39 -14.07 -24.97
N ALA A 47 18.38 -14.18 -25.83
CA ALA A 47 18.45 -14.25 -27.29
C ALA A 47 17.23 -13.52 -27.86
N ASN A 48 17.20 -13.27 -29.17
CA ASN A 48 15.98 -12.77 -29.82
C ASN A 48 14.84 -13.75 -29.61
N ILE A 49 13.72 -13.28 -29.06
CA ILE A 49 12.48 -14.06 -28.93
C ILE A 49 11.40 -13.47 -29.84
N ALA A 50 10.59 -14.34 -30.46
CA ALA A 50 9.40 -13.90 -31.16
C ALA A 50 8.46 -13.19 -30.18
N TYR A 51 7.99 -12.01 -30.54
CA TYR A 51 7.16 -11.16 -29.69
C TYR A 51 6.03 -10.53 -30.51
N PRO A 52 4.89 -10.13 -29.90
CA PRO A 52 3.87 -9.40 -30.63
C PRO A 52 4.41 -8.10 -31.24
N SER A 53 4.08 -7.84 -32.50
CA SER A 53 4.41 -6.59 -33.21
C SER A 53 3.34 -5.54 -32.97
N PHE A 54 3.73 -4.40 -32.39
CA PHE A 54 2.91 -3.19 -32.23
C PHE A 54 3.82 -1.96 -32.33
N GLY A 55 3.26 -0.78 -32.61
CA GLY A 55 4.00 0.47 -32.86
C GLY A 55 3.46 1.28 -34.03
N PHE A 56 3.93 2.52 -34.17
CA PHE A 56 3.40 3.51 -35.13
C PHE A 56 4.25 3.63 -36.40
N THR A 57 5.52 3.27 -36.33
CA THR A 57 6.48 3.38 -37.42
C THR A 57 7.11 2.02 -37.71
N PRO A 58 7.65 1.82 -38.93
CA PRO A 58 8.49 0.65 -39.22
C PRO A 58 9.79 0.58 -38.38
N GLY A 59 10.19 1.67 -37.71
CA GLY A 59 11.39 1.75 -36.85
C GLY A 59 11.17 1.18 -35.45
N SER A 60 10.00 1.44 -34.85
CA SER A 60 9.62 1.01 -33.50
C SER A 60 9.07 -0.42 -33.43
N VAL A 61 9.59 -1.34 -34.24
CA VAL A 61 9.15 -2.74 -34.20
C VAL A 61 9.53 -3.41 -32.87
N THR A 62 8.52 -3.89 -32.17
CA THR A 62 8.63 -4.63 -30.89
C THR A 62 8.92 -6.12 -31.08
N ASN A 63 8.99 -6.59 -32.33
CA ASN A 63 9.33 -7.96 -32.70
C ASN A 63 10.60 -7.99 -33.56
N PRO A 64 11.60 -8.83 -33.22
CA PRO A 64 11.71 -9.64 -32.01
C PRO A 64 11.97 -8.79 -30.76
N ALA A 65 11.69 -9.36 -29.58
CA ALA A 65 12.25 -8.84 -28.34
C ALA A 65 13.73 -9.24 -28.25
N ALA A 66 14.58 -8.22 -28.28
CA ALA A 66 16.03 -8.36 -28.34
C ALA A 66 16.61 -8.74 -26.96
N PRO A 67 17.84 -9.30 -26.92
CA PRO A 67 18.51 -9.61 -25.67
C PRO A 67 18.62 -8.40 -24.73
N PHE A 68 18.67 -8.69 -23.44
CA PHE A 68 19.00 -7.72 -22.40
C PHE A 68 20.42 -8.01 -21.87
N SER A 69 21.34 -7.08 -22.08
CA SER A 69 22.73 -7.23 -21.66
C SER A 69 23.34 -5.91 -21.19
N ALA A 70 23.98 -5.92 -20.01
CA ALA A 70 24.77 -4.79 -19.53
C ALA A 70 25.93 -4.41 -20.49
N ALA A 71 26.40 -5.34 -21.32
CA ALA A 71 27.45 -5.07 -22.31
C ALA A 71 27.01 -4.04 -23.38
N ASP A 72 25.71 -3.91 -23.61
CA ASP A 72 25.14 -2.94 -24.56
C ASP A 72 25.00 -1.53 -23.94
N LEU A 73 25.26 -1.42 -22.64
CA LEU A 73 25.15 -0.21 -21.81
C LEU A 73 26.54 0.18 -21.27
N PRO A 74 27.48 0.64 -22.11
CA PRO A 74 28.87 0.87 -21.73
C PRO A 74 29.10 1.87 -20.58
N SER A 75 28.13 2.74 -20.26
CA SER A 75 28.28 3.61 -19.08
C SER A 75 27.90 2.91 -17.77
N TYR A 76 27.18 1.78 -17.80
CA TYR A 76 26.92 0.95 -16.62
C TYR A 76 28.06 -0.05 -16.40
N THR A 77 28.68 -0.02 -15.22
CA THR A 77 29.86 -0.85 -14.91
C THR A 77 29.55 -2.11 -14.11
N GLY A 78 28.26 -2.37 -13.83
CA GLY A 78 27.82 -3.55 -13.07
C GLY A 78 27.51 -4.76 -13.97
N THR A 79 26.87 -5.78 -13.39
CA THR A 79 26.52 -7.02 -14.12
C THR A 79 25.09 -6.97 -14.66
N THR A 80 24.81 -7.72 -15.73
CA THR A 80 23.45 -7.92 -16.25
C THR A 80 22.52 -8.48 -15.18
N ALA A 81 22.98 -9.44 -14.37
CA ALA A 81 22.17 -10.05 -13.32
C ALA A 81 21.79 -9.05 -12.22
N ALA A 82 22.73 -8.20 -11.78
CA ALA A 82 22.45 -7.16 -10.78
C ALA A 82 21.46 -6.13 -11.33
N LEU A 83 21.62 -5.70 -12.58
CA LEU A 83 20.70 -4.74 -13.20
C LEU A 83 19.29 -5.33 -13.36
N ARG A 84 19.17 -6.58 -13.80
CA ARG A 84 17.86 -7.28 -13.89
C ARG A 84 17.15 -7.33 -12.54
N ALA A 85 17.87 -7.73 -11.50
CA ALA A 85 17.31 -7.80 -10.15
C ALA A 85 16.86 -6.42 -9.64
N ALA A 86 17.65 -5.38 -9.88
CA ALA A 86 17.31 -4.01 -9.48
C ALA A 86 16.12 -3.44 -10.26
N VAL A 87 16.06 -3.66 -11.59
CA VAL A 87 14.91 -3.28 -12.43
C VAL A 87 13.64 -3.97 -11.94
N LYS A 88 13.71 -5.28 -11.69
CA LYS A 88 12.57 -6.03 -11.12
C LYS A 88 12.14 -5.44 -9.79
N HIS A 89 13.08 -5.12 -8.92
CA HIS A 89 12.79 -4.59 -7.60
C HIS A 89 12.07 -3.23 -7.64
N VAL A 90 12.43 -2.33 -8.56
CA VAL A 90 11.71 -1.07 -8.77
C VAL A 90 10.24 -1.34 -9.13
N VAL A 91 9.99 -2.21 -10.11
CA VAL A 91 8.63 -2.58 -10.52
C VAL A 91 7.88 -3.30 -9.38
N GLU A 92 8.56 -4.15 -8.62
CA GLU A 92 7.99 -4.81 -7.44
C GLU A 92 7.51 -3.81 -6.41
N LEU A 93 8.27 -2.74 -6.13
CA LEU A 93 7.87 -1.70 -5.20
C LEU A 93 6.67 -0.89 -5.70
N ASP A 94 6.60 -0.60 -7.00
CA ASP A 94 5.49 0.16 -7.59
C ASP A 94 4.17 -0.62 -7.54
N TYR A 95 4.22 -1.94 -7.74
CA TYR A 95 3.03 -2.81 -7.78
C TYR A 95 2.73 -3.55 -6.47
N CYS A 96 3.55 -3.33 -5.46
CA CYS A 96 3.62 -4.16 -4.27
C CYS A 96 2.33 -4.15 -3.43
N GLU A 97 1.68 -3.00 -3.34
CA GLU A 97 0.42 -2.81 -2.60
C GLU A 97 -0.81 -3.30 -3.38
N PHE A 98 -0.65 -3.60 -4.67
CA PHE A 98 -1.72 -4.07 -5.55
C PHE A 98 -1.73 -5.59 -5.65
N ASN A 99 -2.86 -6.18 -6.03
CA ASN A 99 -3.02 -7.62 -6.28
C ASN A 99 -2.31 -8.06 -7.59
N VAL A 100 -1.05 -7.65 -7.76
CA VAL A 100 -0.14 -7.95 -8.85
C VAL A 100 1.12 -8.62 -8.29
N GLN A 101 1.45 -9.79 -8.81
CA GLN A 101 2.74 -10.45 -8.58
C GLN A 101 3.68 -10.13 -9.74
N VAL A 102 4.80 -9.49 -9.42
CA VAL A 102 5.88 -9.25 -10.40
C VAL A 102 6.79 -10.48 -10.47
N LEU A 103 7.02 -10.96 -11.68
CA LEU A 103 7.83 -12.14 -11.98
C LEU A 103 8.85 -11.77 -13.05
N ASP A 104 10.04 -12.36 -13.01
CA ASP A 104 11.01 -12.22 -14.08
C ASP A 104 11.24 -13.55 -14.80
N THR A 105 11.51 -13.47 -16.09
CA THR A 105 11.76 -14.63 -16.98
C THR A 105 12.69 -14.23 -18.11
N THR A 106 13.32 -15.18 -18.78
CA THR A 106 14.14 -14.94 -19.98
C THR A 106 13.46 -15.36 -21.28
N THR A 107 12.27 -15.96 -21.18
CA THR A 107 11.44 -16.40 -22.30
C THR A 107 10.02 -15.89 -22.12
N LEU A 108 9.19 -15.98 -23.17
CA LEU A 108 7.77 -15.69 -23.04
C LEU A 108 7.15 -16.50 -21.89
N PRO A 109 6.33 -15.87 -21.04
CA PRO A 109 5.73 -16.55 -19.89
C PRO A 109 4.67 -17.57 -20.33
N PRO A 110 4.42 -18.61 -19.51
CA PRO A 110 3.37 -19.57 -19.79
C PRO A 110 1.99 -18.92 -19.76
N THR A 111 1.06 -19.47 -20.53
CA THR A 111 -0.35 -19.02 -20.59
C THR A 111 -1.21 -19.57 -19.44
N THR A 112 -0.58 -20.16 -18.41
CA THR A 112 -1.25 -20.82 -17.28
C THR A 112 -2.11 -19.89 -16.43
N PHE A 113 -1.78 -18.59 -16.40
CA PHE A 113 -2.54 -17.59 -15.66
C PHE A 113 -3.39 -16.76 -16.63
N ALA A 114 -4.69 -16.69 -16.35
CA ALA A 114 -5.66 -16.03 -17.21
C ALA A 114 -5.39 -14.53 -17.35
N ARG A 115 -5.01 -13.85 -16.25
CA ARG A 115 -4.72 -12.42 -16.22
C ARG A 115 -3.21 -12.17 -16.09
N ARG A 116 -2.59 -11.66 -17.16
CA ARG A 116 -1.15 -11.47 -17.23
C ARG A 116 -0.77 -10.29 -18.11
N ASN A 117 0.16 -9.49 -17.64
CA ASN A 117 0.80 -8.43 -18.40
C ASN A 117 2.27 -8.83 -18.65
N THR A 118 2.76 -8.65 -19.87
CA THR A 118 4.12 -9.05 -20.25
C THR A 118 4.89 -7.84 -20.77
N VAL A 119 5.99 -7.49 -20.11
CA VAL A 119 6.87 -6.39 -20.51
C VAL A 119 8.20 -6.98 -20.99
N ALA A 120 8.48 -6.84 -22.29
CA ALA A 120 9.80 -7.17 -22.83
C ALA A 120 10.77 -6.04 -22.50
N VAL A 121 11.73 -6.31 -21.61
CA VAL A 121 12.79 -5.37 -21.23
C VAL A 121 14.06 -5.73 -21.99
N THR A 122 14.48 -4.85 -22.89
CA THR A 122 15.58 -5.12 -23.83
C THR A 122 16.69 -4.07 -23.71
N THR A 123 17.87 -4.35 -24.28
CA THR A 123 18.92 -3.35 -24.51
C THR A 123 19.02 -2.95 -25.98
N LYS A 124 17.87 -2.96 -26.68
CA LYS A 124 17.68 -2.30 -27.99
C LYS A 124 17.48 -0.80 -27.78
N SER A 125 17.89 0.01 -28.75
CA SER A 125 17.66 1.46 -28.78
C SER A 125 16.55 1.79 -29.76
N ASP A 126 15.71 2.76 -29.40
CA ASP A 126 14.80 3.44 -30.32
C ASP A 126 14.89 4.97 -30.14
N ILE A 127 16.12 5.46 -30.00
CA ILE A 127 16.40 6.88 -29.83
C ILE A 127 15.99 7.73 -31.06
N ALA A 128 15.89 7.12 -32.24
CA ALA A 128 15.49 7.80 -33.46
C ALA A 128 14.02 8.29 -33.40
N ASP A 129 13.14 7.44 -32.85
CA ASP A 129 11.74 7.79 -32.60
C ASP A 129 11.53 8.33 -31.16
N GLY A 130 12.59 8.43 -30.37
CA GLY A 130 12.59 9.01 -29.02
C GLY A 130 11.94 8.14 -27.95
N LEU A 131 11.70 6.85 -28.23
CA LEU A 131 10.93 5.97 -27.36
C LEU A 131 11.79 5.28 -26.31
N PHE A 132 11.30 5.30 -25.07
CA PHE A 132 11.86 4.54 -23.95
C PHE A 132 11.09 3.24 -23.71
N GLY A 133 9.78 3.28 -23.94
CA GLY A 133 8.88 2.16 -23.84
C GLY A 133 7.64 2.38 -24.69
N LEU A 134 6.86 1.32 -24.85
CA LEU A 134 5.59 1.33 -25.56
C LEU A 134 4.70 0.23 -25.01
N ALA A 135 3.49 0.59 -24.59
CA ALA A 135 2.42 -0.35 -24.31
C ALA A 135 1.65 -0.71 -25.58
N GLN A 136 1.16 -1.94 -25.69
CA GLN A 136 0.31 -2.36 -26.81
C GLN A 136 -0.98 -1.55 -26.84
N ALA A 137 -1.57 -1.27 -25.68
CA ALA A 137 -2.76 -0.45 -25.56
C ALA A 137 -2.83 0.29 -24.21
N VAL A 138 -3.61 1.38 -24.16
CA VAL A 138 -4.21 1.85 -22.91
C VAL A 138 -5.54 1.14 -22.73
N ASP A 139 -5.58 0.17 -21.82
CA ASP A 139 -6.76 -0.64 -21.53
C ASP A 139 -7.65 0.06 -20.48
N THR A 140 -8.29 1.18 -20.82
CA THR A 140 -9.13 1.92 -19.86
C THR A 140 -10.15 1.00 -19.18
N GLY A 141 -10.10 0.93 -17.85
CA GLY A 141 -10.94 0.03 -17.04
C GLY A 141 -10.47 -1.45 -17.00
N ASP A 142 -9.30 -1.74 -17.56
CA ASP A 142 -8.60 -3.03 -17.53
C ASP A 142 -9.48 -4.20 -17.99
N ALA A 143 -10.09 -4.02 -19.18
CA ALA A 143 -10.98 -5.00 -19.80
C ALA A 143 -10.21 -6.14 -20.50
N THR A 144 -8.94 -5.93 -20.83
CA THR A 144 -8.11 -6.91 -21.50
C THR A 144 -7.31 -7.69 -20.47
N ALA A 145 -7.44 -9.01 -20.46
CA ALA A 145 -6.76 -9.83 -19.44
C ALA A 145 -5.28 -10.13 -19.80
N VAL A 146 -4.89 -9.89 -21.05
CA VAL A 146 -3.58 -10.28 -21.59
C VAL A 146 -3.04 -9.19 -22.49
N ASP A 147 -2.02 -8.49 -22.01
CA ASP A 147 -1.41 -7.38 -22.72
C ASP A 147 0.11 -7.44 -22.70
N PHE A 148 0.70 -6.70 -23.64
CA PHE A 148 2.12 -6.70 -23.90
C PHE A 148 2.65 -5.27 -23.93
N SER A 149 3.87 -5.10 -23.44
CA SER A 149 4.63 -3.86 -23.55
C SER A 149 6.08 -4.15 -23.91
N TYR A 150 6.79 -3.10 -24.31
CA TYR A 150 8.18 -3.16 -24.72
C TYR A 150 8.98 -2.01 -24.10
N VAL A 151 10.21 -2.26 -23.70
CA VAL A 151 11.14 -1.26 -23.16
C VAL A 151 12.47 -1.31 -23.90
N TRP A 152 12.88 -0.15 -24.42
CA TRP A 152 14.15 0.08 -25.11
C TRP A 152 15.19 0.63 -24.12
N GLY A 153 15.79 -0.24 -23.32
CA GLY A 153 16.73 0.15 -22.26
C GLY A 153 17.96 0.89 -22.79
N LYS A 154 18.41 0.64 -24.02
CA LYS A 154 19.56 1.32 -24.61
C LYS A 154 19.26 2.76 -25.07
N THR A 155 17.99 3.15 -25.20
CA THR A 155 17.63 4.56 -25.42
C THR A 155 18.20 5.44 -24.30
N TYR A 156 18.23 4.96 -23.04
CA TYR A 156 18.84 5.66 -21.92
C TYR A 156 20.37 5.83 -22.05
N GLN A 157 21.05 4.80 -22.54
CA GLN A 157 22.49 4.86 -22.83
C GLN A 157 22.81 5.90 -23.91
N ASP A 158 22.02 5.89 -24.99
CA ASP A 158 22.25 6.76 -26.14
C ASP A 158 21.90 8.22 -25.82
N TRP A 159 20.90 8.44 -24.96
CA TRP A 159 20.47 9.78 -24.56
C TRP A 159 21.32 10.38 -23.42
N THR A 160 21.63 9.60 -22.37
CA THR A 160 22.16 10.14 -21.10
C THR A 160 23.40 9.42 -20.57
N GLY A 161 23.91 8.43 -21.32
CA GLY A 161 25.10 7.67 -20.95
C GLY A 161 26.42 8.29 -21.41
N GLY A 162 26.39 9.42 -22.12
CA GLY A 162 27.57 10.19 -22.51
C GLY A 162 28.16 11.06 -21.38
N PRO A 163 29.35 11.67 -21.57
CA PRO A 163 30.02 12.47 -20.54
C PRO A 163 29.13 13.55 -19.92
N GLY A 164 29.05 13.57 -18.58
CA GLY A 164 28.23 14.51 -17.83
C GLY A 164 26.73 14.18 -17.77
N GLY A 165 26.30 13.08 -18.39
CA GLY A 165 24.91 12.64 -18.38
C GLY A 165 24.46 11.99 -17.07
N ALA A 166 23.15 11.87 -16.90
CA ALA A 166 22.50 11.35 -15.68
C ALA A 166 22.82 9.87 -15.40
N LEU A 167 23.33 9.13 -16.38
CA LEU A 167 23.70 7.71 -16.28
C LEU A 167 25.16 7.48 -16.70
N ASN A 168 26.04 8.45 -16.44
CA ASN A 168 27.47 8.38 -16.76
C ASN A 168 28.36 8.69 -15.56
N GLY A 169 29.58 8.13 -15.56
CA GLY A 169 30.58 8.40 -14.53
C GLY A 169 30.06 8.08 -13.12
N ALA A 170 30.24 9.02 -12.18
CA ALA A 170 29.78 8.86 -10.80
C ALA A 170 28.25 8.74 -10.66
N ASN A 171 27.48 9.22 -11.65
CA ASN A 171 26.02 9.13 -11.67
C ASN A 171 25.53 7.79 -12.24
N SER A 172 26.40 6.96 -12.81
CA SER A 172 26.05 5.66 -13.38
C SER A 172 25.95 4.58 -12.31
N THR A 173 25.05 4.77 -11.35
CA THR A 173 24.83 3.81 -10.26
C THR A 173 23.77 2.77 -10.64
N LEU A 174 23.79 1.62 -9.98
CA LEU A 174 22.77 0.57 -10.15
C LEU A 174 21.36 1.12 -9.95
N ASP A 175 21.15 1.93 -8.90
CA ASP A 175 19.85 2.54 -8.60
C ASP A 175 19.34 3.43 -9.72
N ARG A 176 20.21 4.28 -10.28
CA ARG A 176 19.80 5.24 -11.31
C ARG A 176 19.43 4.54 -12.62
N TRP A 177 20.18 3.50 -12.99
CA TRP A 177 19.82 2.63 -14.10
C TRP A 177 18.52 1.86 -13.86
N ALA A 178 18.34 1.33 -12.65
CA ALA A 178 17.13 0.61 -12.27
C ALA A 178 15.89 1.53 -12.25
N ASN A 179 16.01 2.75 -11.74
CA ASN A 179 14.93 3.75 -11.76
C ASN A 179 14.49 4.09 -13.18
N SER A 180 15.46 4.26 -14.10
CA SER A 180 15.18 4.57 -15.50
C SER A 180 14.46 3.42 -16.21
N ILE A 181 15.07 2.23 -16.23
CA ILE A 181 14.53 1.08 -16.97
C ILE A 181 13.29 0.51 -16.26
N GLY A 182 13.36 0.34 -14.94
CA GLY A 182 12.27 -0.17 -14.11
C GLY A 182 11.08 0.77 -14.04
N GLY A 183 11.30 2.08 -13.90
CA GLY A 183 10.22 3.06 -13.93
C GLY A 183 9.52 3.12 -15.30
N THR A 184 10.23 2.90 -16.41
CA THR A 184 9.59 2.73 -17.72
C THR A 184 8.83 1.41 -17.80
N ALA A 185 9.39 0.30 -17.33
CA ALA A 185 8.67 -0.97 -17.31
C ALA A 185 7.38 -0.90 -16.48
N ALA A 186 7.40 -0.20 -15.35
CA ALA A 186 6.21 0.06 -14.54
C ALA A 186 5.21 0.98 -15.25
N HIS A 187 5.68 2.02 -15.95
CA HIS A 187 4.84 2.89 -16.78
C HIS A 187 4.08 2.11 -17.86
N GLU A 188 4.79 1.33 -18.67
CA GLU A 188 4.14 0.58 -19.75
C GLU A 188 3.22 -0.52 -19.21
N ALA A 189 3.54 -1.10 -18.06
CA ALA A 189 2.64 -2.02 -17.38
C ALA A 189 1.38 -1.29 -16.87
N GLY A 190 1.52 -0.04 -16.44
CA GLY A 190 0.42 0.81 -15.97
C GLY A 190 -0.63 1.04 -17.05
N HIS A 191 -0.20 1.31 -18.28
CA HIS A 191 -1.10 1.46 -19.44
C HIS A 191 -1.96 0.22 -19.68
N ASN A 192 -1.35 -0.96 -19.68
CA ASN A 192 -2.05 -2.24 -19.82
C ASN A 192 -2.99 -2.54 -18.64
N TYR A 193 -2.75 -1.96 -17.45
CA TYR A 193 -3.67 -2.01 -16.32
C TYR A 193 -4.65 -0.83 -16.29
N GLY A 194 -4.79 -0.12 -17.40
CA GLY A 194 -5.80 0.92 -17.61
C GLY A 194 -5.47 2.29 -17.05
N LEU A 195 -4.19 2.59 -16.81
CA LEU A 195 -3.74 3.94 -16.48
C LEU A 195 -3.48 4.75 -17.74
N ALA A 196 -4.02 5.96 -17.79
CA ALA A 196 -3.66 6.96 -18.78
C ALA A 196 -2.62 7.92 -18.21
N HIS A 197 -1.96 8.69 -19.07
CA HIS A 197 -1.12 9.80 -18.62
C HIS A 197 -1.96 10.86 -17.92
N ASN A 198 -1.38 11.48 -16.89
CA ASN A 198 -2.05 12.51 -16.11
C ASN A 198 -1.07 13.58 -15.60
N THR A 199 -1.53 14.82 -15.47
CA THR A 199 -0.82 15.93 -14.79
C THR A 199 -1.57 16.46 -13.57
N THR A 200 -2.73 15.88 -13.26
CA THR A 200 -3.53 16.26 -12.09
C THR A 200 -2.75 15.93 -10.82
N LEU A 201 -2.64 16.93 -9.94
CA LEU A 201 -2.04 16.80 -8.61
C LEU A 201 -3.10 17.06 -7.56
N ASN A 202 -3.29 16.09 -6.68
CA ASN A 202 -4.16 16.20 -5.51
C ASN A 202 -3.43 16.87 -4.34
N PRO A 203 -4.17 17.38 -3.33
CA PRO A 203 -3.56 18.01 -2.17
C PRO A 203 -2.57 17.08 -1.45
N GLY A 204 -1.34 17.55 -1.26
CA GLY A 204 -0.28 16.82 -0.55
C GLY A 204 0.57 15.92 -1.44
N GLU A 205 0.21 15.73 -2.72
CA GLU A 205 1.08 15.09 -3.71
C GLU A 205 2.30 15.95 -4.05
N ASP A 206 3.37 15.31 -4.52
CA ASP A 206 4.53 15.99 -5.04
C ASP A 206 4.39 16.30 -6.54
N THR A 207 5.49 16.60 -7.21
CA THR A 207 5.46 17.01 -8.61
C THR A 207 5.11 15.84 -9.53
N PHE A 208 4.30 16.08 -10.56
CA PHE A 208 3.95 15.05 -11.54
C PHE A 208 5.16 14.39 -12.20
N LYS A 209 6.33 15.05 -12.21
CA LYS A 209 7.59 14.50 -12.73
C LYS A 209 8.09 13.28 -11.95
N HIS A 210 7.68 13.16 -10.69
CA HIS A 210 7.95 12.01 -9.84
C HIS A 210 6.90 10.89 -10.01
N HIS A 211 5.90 11.10 -10.87
CA HIS A 211 4.86 10.12 -11.08
C HIS A 211 5.24 9.08 -12.13
N VAL A 212 4.66 7.88 -12.04
CA VAL A 212 4.89 6.81 -13.02
C VAL A 212 4.22 7.15 -14.35
N MET A 213 3.00 7.74 -14.36
CA MET A 213 2.24 8.09 -15.57
C MET A 213 2.16 9.61 -15.87
N PRO A 214 3.29 10.35 -15.90
CA PRO A 214 3.24 11.79 -16.13
C PRO A 214 2.72 12.09 -17.55
N ALA A 215 1.76 12.99 -17.68
CA ALA A 215 1.41 13.58 -18.98
C ALA A 215 2.36 14.73 -19.33
N GLY A 216 2.59 14.92 -20.63
CA GLY A 216 3.35 16.03 -21.17
C GLY A 216 4.83 15.71 -21.42
N GLY A 217 5.28 16.04 -22.62
CA GLY A 217 6.59 15.64 -23.14
C GLY A 217 7.77 16.47 -22.64
N SER A 218 8.21 16.36 -21.38
CA SER A 218 9.63 16.57 -21.04
C SER A 218 9.95 16.20 -19.59
N LEU A 219 9.94 14.89 -19.30
CA LEU A 219 10.77 14.39 -18.22
C LEU A 219 12.24 14.58 -18.61
N THR A 220 13.00 15.24 -17.73
CA THR A 220 14.45 15.37 -17.91
C THR A 220 15.14 14.04 -17.62
N ALA A 221 16.41 13.94 -18.00
CA ALA A 221 17.25 12.79 -17.65
C ALA A 221 17.29 12.53 -16.14
N GLU A 222 17.34 13.58 -15.33
CA GLU A 222 17.32 13.47 -13.87
C GLU A 222 15.95 13.04 -13.34
N ASP A 223 14.84 13.50 -13.93
CA ASP A 223 13.49 13.07 -13.52
C ASP A 223 13.30 11.56 -13.71
N ARG A 224 13.97 10.95 -14.71
CA ARG A 224 13.90 9.50 -14.98
C ARG A 224 14.92 8.67 -14.21
N ALA A 225 16.10 9.21 -13.90
CA ALA A 225 17.21 8.46 -13.29
C ALA A 225 17.37 8.74 -11.80
N GLY A 226 17.24 10.00 -11.38
CA GLY A 226 17.62 10.47 -10.06
C GLY A 226 16.65 10.08 -8.94
N TYR A 227 15.42 9.68 -9.28
CA TYR A 227 14.38 9.35 -8.32
C TYR A 227 13.58 8.12 -8.75
N ARG A 228 13.16 7.30 -7.77
CA ARG A 228 12.19 6.21 -8.00
C ARG A 228 10.79 6.81 -8.05
N ARG A 229 10.25 6.93 -9.26
CA ARG A 229 8.90 7.42 -9.49
C ARG A 229 7.86 6.52 -8.80
N HIS A 230 6.68 7.06 -8.51
CA HIS A 230 5.56 6.32 -7.90
C HIS A 230 4.23 6.69 -8.58
N PHE A 231 3.19 5.89 -8.42
CA PHE A 231 1.86 6.28 -8.92
C PHE A 231 1.37 7.57 -8.23
N SER A 232 0.63 8.42 -8.93
CA SER A 232 -0.17 9.50 -8.32
C SER A 232 -1.33 8.93 -7.50
N ASP A 233 -2.01 9.75 -6.72
CA ASP A 233 -3.19 9.42 -5.93
C ASP A 233 -4.30 8.92 -6.86
N THR A 234 -4.51 9.61 -7.99
CA THR A 234 -5.48 9.21 -9.00
C THR A 234 -5.08 7.90 -9.69
N GLU A 235 -3.81 7.74 -10.08
CA GLU A 235 -3.31 6.50 -10.68
C GLU A 235 -3.43 5.31 -9.70
N PHE A 236 -3.05 5.52 -8.44
CA PHE A 236 -3.14 4.52 -7.39
C PHE A 236 -4.59 4.09 -7.19
N SER A 237 -5.53 5.04 -7.14
CA SER A 237 -6.95 4.74 -6.97
C SER A 237 -7.56 3.97 -8.15
N ILE A 238 -7.22 4.33 -9.39
CA ILE A 238 -7.67 3.60 -10.60
C ILE A 238 -7.06 2.20 -10.61
N LEU A 239 -5.76 2.08 -10.36
CA LEU A 239 -5.08 0.79 -10.36
C LEU A 239 -5.66 -0.12 -9.26
N ALA A 240 -5.93 0.41 -8.07
CA ALA A 240 -6.61 -0.31 -7.01
C ALA A 240 -8.01 -0.81 -7.42
N ALA A 241 -8.76 -0.05 -8.24
CA ALA A 241 -10.05 -0.48 -8.75
C ALA A 241 -9.94 -1.57 -9.83
N ASN A 242 -8.94 -1.46 -10.69
CA ASN A 242 -8.74 -2.36 -11.83
C ASN A 242 -8.20 -3.72 -11.40
N VAL A 243 -7.12 -3.74 -10.60
CA VAL A 243 -6.44 -4.98 -10.20
C VAL A 243 -6.69 -5.37 -8.75
N GLY A 244 -7.07 -4.42 -7.89
CA GLY A 244 -7.28 -4.63 -6.46
C GLY A 244 -6.04 -4.42 -5.60
N LEU A 245 -6.18 -4.43 -4.27
CA LEU A 245 -5.08 -4.30 -3.31
C LEU A 245 -4.67 -5.64 -2.68
N SER A 246 -3.44 -5.68 -2.16
CA SER A 246 -2.83 -6.83 -1.46
C SER A 246 -3.23 -6.96 0.00
N LEU A 247 -3.94 -5.96 0.52
CA LEU A 247 -4.46 -5.93 1.87
C LEU A 247 -5.98 -5.72 1.84
N GLN A 248 -6.65 -6.27 2.84
CA GLN A 248 -8.08 -6.03 3.08
C GLN A 248 -8.30 -5.17 4.32
N THR A 249 -7.58 -5.47 5.40
CA THR A 249 -7.63 -4.72 6.65
C THR A 249 -6.24 -4.57 7.25
N MET A 250 -6.03 -3.46 7.95
CA MET A 250 -4.81 -3.15 8.68
C MET A 250 -5.18 -2.52 10.01
N TRP A 251 -4.49 -2.91 11.07
CA TRP A 251 -4.89 -2.57 12.43
C TRP A 251 -3.69 -2.20 13.30
N ASN A 252 -3.86 -1.13 14.07
CA ASN A 252 -2.93 -0.68 15.08
C ASN A 252 -3.70 -0.31 16.36
N TRP A 253 -3.05 -0.42 17.51
CA TRP A 253 -3.63 -0.11 18.81
C TRP A 253 -2.65 0.61 19.72
N ASP A 254 -3.13 1.64 20.41
CA ASP A 254 -2.51 2.12 21.64
C ASP A 254 -3.22 1.47 22.82
N LEU A 255 -2.44 0.75 23.64
CA LEU A 255 -2.92 0.00 24.80
C LEU A 255 -2.15 0.44 26.04
N VAL A 256 -2.72 0.22 27.22
CA VAL A 256 -2.06 0.45 28.51
C VAL A 256 -1.96 -0.88 29.23
N ASN A 257 -0.82 -1.21 29.84
CA ASN A 257 -0.74 -2.35 30.77
C ASN A 257 -1.43 -1.94 32.09
N PRO A 258 -2.62 -2.46 32.43
CA PRO A 258 -3.33 -2.02 33.63
C PRO A 258 -2.81 -2.66 34.92
N ASN A 259 -1.85 -3.57 34.87
CA ASN A 259 -1.29 -4.27 36.03
C ASN A 259 -0.12 -3.49 36.64
N ALA A 260 0.24 -3.79 37.89
CA ALA A 260 1.47 -3.25 38.50
C ALA A 260 2.74 -3.88 37.92
N ASN A 261 2.68 -5.18 37.60
CA ASN A 261 3.81 -5.95 37.10
C ASN A 261 4.01 -5.76 35.58
N PRO A 262 5.24 -5.91 35.06
CA PRO A 262 5.49 -5.86 33.62
C PRO A 262 4.84 -7.03 32.89
N ALA A 263 4.15 -6.73 31.78
CA ALA A 263 3.73 -7.72 30.81
C ALA A 263 4.93 -8.10 29.92
N HIS A 264 5.04 -9.38 29.57
CA HIS A 264 6.13 -9.94 28.76
C HIS A 264 5.66 -10.45 27.40
N SER A 265 4.35 -10.60 27.20
CA SER A 265 3.75 -10.84 25.89
C SER A 265 2.29 -10.41 25.89
N LEU A 266 1.72 -10.28 24.69
CA LEU A 266 0.32 -10.01 24.46
C LEU A 266 -0.26 -11.02 23.48
N GLU A 267 -1.47 -11.49 23.77
CA GLU A 267 -2.25 -12.38 22.92
C GLU A 267 -3.59 -11.72 22.58
N MET A 268 -3.94 -11.66 21.30
CA MET A 268 -5.25 -11.24 20.81
C MET A 268 -5.99 -12.42 20.23
N ARG A 269 -7.24 -12.62 20.68
CA ARG A 269 -8.15 -13.56 20.06
C ARG A 269 -8.77 -12.92 18.82
N VAL A 270 -8.60 -13.56 17.67
CA VAL A 270 -9.16 -13.12 16.39
C VAL A 270 -10.07 -14.19 15.80
N LEU A 271 -11.14 -13.78 15.14
CA LEU A 271 -12.00 -14.64 14.34
C LEU A 271 -11.65 -14.47 12.86
N HIS A 272 -11.45 -15.56 12.15
CA HIS A 272 -11.15 -15.57 10.72
C HIS A 272 -12.09 -16.55 9.97
N PRO A 273 -12.64 -16.21 8.80
CA PRO A 273 -13.64 -17.04 8.11
C PRO A 273 -13.08 -18.32 7.45
N SER A 274 -11.83 -18.70 7.72
CA SER A 274 -11.18 -19.91 7.19
C SER A 274 -10.56 -20.76 8.30
N SER A 275 -10.58 -22.08 8.12
CA SER A 275 -9.89 -23.05 8.98
C SER A 275 -8.38 -23.11 8.72
N THR A 276 -7.89 -22.43 7.69
CA THR A 276 -6.48 -22.13 7.49
C THR A 276 -6.14 -20.82 8.19
N ALA A 277 -5.05 -20.83 8.97
CA ALA A 277 -4.62 -19.64 9.71
C ALA A 277 -4.36 -18.45 8.76
N PRO A 278 -4.84 -17.23 9.11
CA PRO A 278 -4.43 -16.05 8.39
C PRO A 278 -2.92 -15.84 8.57
N SER A 279 -2.26 -15.38 7.52
CA SER A 279 -0.83 -15.05 7.56
C SER A 279 -0.68 -13.57 7.86
N ILE A 280 0.29 -13.22 8.71
CA ILE A 280 0.67 -11.82 8.96
C ILE A 280 1.45 -11.33 7.75
N ASP A 281 1.08 -10.15 7.27
CA ASP A 281 1.69 -9.53 6.09
C ASP A 281 2.67 -8.45 6.53
N TRP A 282 2.17 -7.43 7.25
CA TRP A 282 2.95 -6.37 7.87
C TRP A 282 2.68 -6.34 9.37
N ALA A 283 3.70 -6.05 10.18
CA ALA A 283 3.54 -5.77 11.61
C ALA A 283 4.30 -4.52 12.02
N TYR A 284 3.75 -3.81 13.02
CA TYR A 284 4.40 -2.64 13.59
C TYR A 284 5.69 -3.06 14.30
N ALA A 285 6.81 -2.47 13.88
CA ALA A 285 8.11 -2.67 14.50
C ALA A 285 8.71 -1.38 15.09
N GLY A 286 7.94 -0.30 15.08
CA GLY A 286 8.36 0.99 15.61
C GLY A 286 8.61 0.97 17.12
N CYS A 287 9.28 2.02 17.60
CA CYS A 287 9.84 2.02 18.95
C CYS A 287 8.82 2.16 20.09
N ASN A 288 7.55 2.41 19.78
CA ASN A 288 6.48 2.41 20.78
C ASN A 288 5.96 1.00 21.09
N SER A 289 6.49 -0.03 20.44
CA SER A 289 6.11 -1.42 20.71
C SER A 289 7.18 -2.17 21.51
N PRO A 290 6.84 -2.79 22.65
CA PRO A 290 7.71 -3.68 23.40
C PRO A 290 8.08 -4.95 22.64
N TRP A 291 7.24 -5.33 21.66
CA TRP A 291 7.34 -6.59 20.93
C TRP A 291 7.23 -6.42 19.42
N ILE A 292 7.84 -7.32 18.66
CA ILE A 292 7.78 -7.35 17.19
C ILE A 292 7.41 -8.75 16.70
N ASN A 293 7.26 -8.90 15.38
CA ASN A 293 7.07 -10.18 14.69
C ASN A 293 5.98 -11.06 15.34
N PRO A 294 4.72 -10.61 15.31
CA PRO A 294 3.62 -11.41 15.82
C PRO A 294 3.51 -12.75 15.09
N THR A 295 2.90 -13.73 15.76
CA THR A 295 2.64 -15.06 15.19
C THR A 295 1.17 -15.44 15.35
N VAL A 296 0.61 -16.18 14.40
CA VAL A 296 -0.76 -16.71 14.47
C VAL A 296 -0.75 -18.16 14.95
N ILE A 297 -1.57 -18.47 15.94
CA ILE A 297 -1.70 -19.79 16.58
C ILE A 297 -3.16 -20.24 16.48
N GLY A 298 -3.41 -21.46 16.02
CA GLY A 298 -4.74 -22.05 15.98
C GLY A 298 -5.03 -22.85 14.70
N PRO A 299 -6.31 -23.16 14.43
CA PRO A 299 -7.49 -22.66 15.14
C PRO A 299 -7.58 -23.13 16.61
N ILE A 300 -8.22 -22.34 17.46
CA ILE A 300 -8.43 -22.64 18.88
C ILE A 300 -9.92 -22.85 19.17
N GLY A 301 -10.26 -24.01 19.74
CA GLY A 301 -11.65 -24.36 20.04
C GLY A 301 -12.53 -24.56 18.80
N PRO A 302 -13.86 -24.64 18.98
CA PRO A 302 -14.80 -24.82 17.88
C PRO A 302 -14.97 -23.53 17.06
N ALA A 303 -15.47 -23.69 15.83
CA ALA A 303 -15.92 -22.56 15.03
C ALA A 303 -17.11 -21.85 15.70
N GLU A 304 -17.20 -20.54 15.48
CA GLU A 304 -18.22 -19.66 16.05
C GLU A 304 -19.04 -18.99 14.95
N THR A 305 -20.30 -18.70 15.24
CA THR A 305 -21.12 -17.86 14.37
C THR A 305 -20.96 -16.39 14.74
N PHE A 306 -20.61 -15.55 13.78
CA PHE A 306 -20.55 -14.10 13.93
C PHE A 306 -21.18 -13.42 12.72
N GLN A 307 -22.13 -12.51 12.94
CA GLN A 307 -22.91 -11.85 11.87
C GLN A 307 -23.45 -12.83 10.80
N GLY A 308 -23.90 -14.02 11.19
CA GLY A 308 -24.42 -15.04 10.27
C GLY A 308 -23.37 -15.83 9.48
N GLY A 309 -22.08 -15.47 9.58
CA GLY A 309 -20.97 -16.23 9.02
C GLY A 309 -20.37 -17.23 10.02
N THR A 310 -19.67 -18.25 9.50
CA THR A 310 -18.87 -19.18 10.31
C THR A 310 -17.43 -18.69 10.37
N TYR A 311 -16.89 -18.61 11.58
CA TYR A 311 -15.54 -18.13 11.84
C TYR A 311 -14.77 -19.11 12.72
N TYR A 312 -13.48 -19.23 12.46
CA TYR A 312 -12.54 -20.03 13.23
C TYR A 312 -11.74 -19.10 14.14
N PRO A 313 -11.71 -19.34 15.45
CA PRO A 313 -10.93 -18.53 16.36
C PRO A 313 -9.43 -18.85 16.26
N TYR A 314 -8.57 -17.83 16.28
CA TYR A 314 -7.12 -17.91 16.35
C TYR A 314 -6.59 -16.97 17.43
N THR A 315 -5.33 -17.16 17.82
CA THR A 315 -4.59 -16.24 18.68
C THR A 315 -3.47 -15.59 17.88
N VAL A 316 -3.39 -14.26 17.92
CA VAL A 316 -2.25 -13.49 17.42
C VAL A 316 -1.40 -13.11 18.62
N LYS A 317 -0.14 -13.55 18.64
CA LYS A 317 0.75 -13.40 19.79
C LYS A 317 1.92 -12.49 19.45
N TRP A 318 2.13 -11.46 20.28
CA TRP A 318 3.32 -10.62 20.31
C TRP A 318 4.18 -11.02 21.51
N SER A 319 5.38 -11.55 21.26
CA SER A 319 6.29 -11.99 22.34
C SER A 319 7.77 -11.82 22.02
N THR A 320 8.14 -11.60 20.75
CA THR A 320 9.53 -11.34 20.37
C THR A 320 9.94 -9.96 20.88
N PRO A 321 10.99 -9.83 21.72
CA PRO A 321 11.43 -8.53 22.24
C PRO A 321 11.80 -7.54 21.12
N ASN A 322 11.31 -6.30 21.22
CA ASN A 322 11.74 -5.22 20.33
C ASN A 322 12.98 -4.52 20.88
N PRO A 323 14.15 -4.60 20.24
CA PRO A 323 15.33 -3.88 20.72
C PRO A 323 15.18 -2.36 20.69
N ALA A 324 14.31 -1.79 19.84
CA ALA A 324 14.07 -0.36 19.75
C ALA A 324 13.20 0.21 20.90
N TRP A 325 12.52 -0.65 21.66
CA TRP A 325 11.71 -0.24 22.81
C TRP A 325 12.60 0.25 23.95
N GLY A 326 12.41 1.51 24.37
CA GLY A 326 13.16 2.10 25.48
C GLY A 326 14.64 2.36 25.19
N THR A 327 15.12 2.18 23.95
CA THR A 327 16.52 2.39 23.57
C THR A 327 16.68 3.21 22.28
N GLY A 328 17.93 3.58 21.93
CA GLY A 328 18.25 4.24 20.66
C GLY A 328 17.67 5.65 20.53
N SER A 329 17.13 5.98 19.34
CA SER A 329 16.49 7.28 19.05
C SER A 329 15.16 7.50 19.78
N CYS A 330 14.67 6.50 20.53
CA CYS A 330 13.41 6.55 21.26
C CYS A 330 13.61 6.52 22.78
N THR A 331 14.64 7.25 23.23
CA THR A 331 14.91 7.49 24.65
C THR A 331 13.71 8.15 25.35
N GLY A 332 13.34 7.64 26.53
CA GLY A 332 12.27 8.20 27.36
C GLY A 332 11.04 7.30 27.52
N LEU A 333 10.99 6.16 26.82
CA LEU A 333 9.97 5.13 27.06
C LEU A 333 10.36 4.28 28.28
N PRO A 334 9.45 4.06 29.24
CA PRO A 334 9.72 3.26 30.42
C PRO A 334 9.59 1.78 30.08
N GLY A 335 10.70 1.04 30.02
CA GLY A 335 10.70 -0.43 29.92
C GLY A 335 11.94 -1.02 29.26
N ALA A 336 12.25 -2.28 29.58
CA ALA A 336 13.26 -3.06 28.87
C ALA A 336 12.64 -3.73 27.62
N PRO A 337 13.43 -4.00 26.55
CA PRO A 337 12.96 -4.77 25.40
C PRO A 337 12.18 -6.03 25.79
N GLY A 338 10.99 -6.21 25.19
CA GLY A 338 10.10 -7.34 25.51
C GLY A 338 9.26 -7.17 26.78
N GLN A 339 9.30 -6.00 27.43
CA GLN A 339 8.53 -5.73 28.65
C GLN A 339 7.73 -4.43 28.53
N ALA A 340 6.42 -4.51 28.74
CA ALA A 340 5.55 -3.35 28.95
C ALA A 340 5.32 -3.15 30.45
N PRO A 341 5.93 -2.15 31.11
CA PRO A 341 5.75 -1.96 32.54
C PRO A 341 4.32 -1.56 32.92
N GLY A 342 4.01 -1.67 34.21
CA GLY A 342 2.68 -1.34 34.72
C GLY A 342 2.31 0.12 34.55
N GLY A 343 1.08 0.36 34.09
CA GLY A 343 0.52 1.70 33.85
C GLY A 343 1.07 2.41 32.61
N ILE A 344 1.88 1.73 31.80
CA ILE A 344 2.55 2.32 30.63
C ILE A 344 1.75 2.07 29.36
N LEU A 345 1.66 3.11 28.53
CA LEU A 345 1.12 3.05 27.18
C LEU A 345 2.13 2.41 26.22
N PHE A 346 1.67 1.49 25.40
CA PHE A 346 2.44 0.83 24.36
C PHE A 346 1.60 0.67 23.09
N HIS A 347 2.27 0.52 21.96
CA HIS A 347 1.67 0.40 20.65
C HIS A 347 1.92 -0.99 20.06
N ILE A 348 0.94 -1.55 19.37
CA ILE A 348 1.11 -2.77 18.56
C ILE A 348 0.28 -2.67 17.29
N GLY A 349 0.63 -3.43 16.26
CA GLY A 349 -0.09 -3.40 15.01
C GLY A 349 0.25 -4.56 14.08
N ALA A 350 -0.72 -4.94 13.26
CA ALA A 350 -0.57 -5.93 12.20
C ALA A 350 -1.60 -5.76 11.08
N SER A 351 -1.20 -6.12 9.86
CA SER A 351 -2.10 -6.49 8.77
C SER A 351 -2.04 -8.00 8.55
N PHE A 352 -3.12 -8.52 7.99
CA PHE A 352 -3.22 -9.91 7.58
C PHE A 352 -3.30 -9.96 6.07
N MET A 353 -2.64 -10.96 5.50
CA MET A 353 -2.68 -11.19 4.08
C MET A 353 -4.11 -11.37 3.62
N GLY A 354 -4.48 -10.64 2.57
CA GLY A 354 -5.79 -10.78 1.94
C GLY A 354 -5.85 -9.95 0.68
N VAL A 355 -6.22 -10.56 -0.43
CA VAL A 355 -6.44 -9.85 -1.69
C VAL A 355 -7.93 -9.63 -1.88
N ASN A 356 -8.30 -8.45 -2.37
CA ASN A 356 -9.62 -8.10 -2.91
C ASN A 356 -10.83 -8.38 -2.00
N PHE A 357 -11.46 -7.32 -1.50
CA PHE A 357 -12.73 -7.42 -0.78
C PHE A 357 -13.91 -7.40 -1.75
N ASN A 358 -14.67 -8.49 -1.85
CA ASN A 358 -15.97 -8.46 -2.51
C ASN A 358 -17.10 -8.33 -1.48
N LEU A 359 -18.30 -7.93 -1.92
CA LEU A 359 -19.45 -7.71 -1.04
C LEU A 359 -19.95 -8.97 -0.31
N SER A 360 -19.60 -10.16 -0.79
CA SER A 360 -19.99 -11.43 -0.17
C SER A 360 -18.92 -12.01 0.75
N THR A 361 -17.76 -11.35 0.90
CA THR A 361 -16.67 -11.84 1.74
C THR A 361 -17.00 -11.47 3.19
N PRO A 362 -17.10 -12.44 4.12
CA PRO A 362 -17.20 -12.15 5.54
C PRO A 362 -16.02 -11.30 6.01
N ASN A 363 -16.16 -10.60 7.13
CA ASN A 363 -15.05 -9.82 7.68
C ASN A 363 -13.79 -10.68 7.79
N PRO A 364 -12.64 -10.20 7.33
CA PRO A 364 -11.49 -11.07 7.23
C PRO A 364 -10.91 -11.36 8.61
N ILE A 365 -11.02 -10.41 9.54
CA ILE A 365 -10.53 -10.49 10.91
C ILE A 365 -11.51 -9.74 11.82
N VAL A 366 -11.95 -10.38 12.90
CA VAL A 366 -12.71 -9.73 14.00
C VAL A 366 -11.96 -9.96 15.30
N ILE A 367 -11.69 -8.90 16.05
CA ILE A 367 -10.93 -8.98 17.32
C ILE A 367 -11.90 -9.17 18.47
N LYS A 368 -11.62 -10.12 19.36
CA LYS A 368 -12.50 -10.42 20.50
C LYS A 368 -11.92 -10.07 21.86
N ASP A 369 -10.73 -10.57 22.17
CA ASP A 369 -10.16 -10.46 23.51
C ASP A 369 -8.67 -10.14 23.45
N ILE A 370 -8.17 -9.44 24.47
CA ILE A 370 -6.74 -9.20 24.70
C ILE A 370 -6.36 -9.86 26.02
N THR A 371 -5.25 -10.59 26.03
CA THR A 371 -4.64 -11.16 27.23
C THR A 371 -3.18 -10.75 27.28
N LEU A 372 -2.80 -10.02 28.33
CA LEU A 372 -1.41 -9.81 28.70
C LEU A 372 -0.91 -11.02 29.48
N ARG A 373 0.36 -11.39 29.26
CA ARG A 373 1.01 -12.46 30.02
C ARG A 373 2.25 -11.98 30.74
N ASP A 374 2.50 -12.56 31.91
CA ASP A 374 3.71 -12.33 32.69
C ASP A 374 4.92 -13.11 32.14
N SER A 375 6.06 -13.02 32.84
CA SER A 375 7.31 -13.69 32.46
C SER A 375 7.21 -15.22 32.45
N SER A 376 6.24 -15.80 33.16
CA SER A 376 5.96 -17.24 33.19
C SER A 376 4.89 -17.65 32.19
N SER A 377 4.52 -16.76 31.25
CA SER A 377 3.42 -16.95 30.30
C SER A 377 2.06 -17.21 30.96
N THR A 378 1.88 -16.75 32.20
CA THR A 378 0.58 -16.80 32.89
C THR A 378 -0.24 -15.57 32.53
N ALA A 379 -1.54 -15.75 32.32
CA ALA A 379 -2.44 -14.64 32.05
C ALA A 379 -2.45 -13.67 33.24
N MET A 380 -2.28 -12.38 32.96
CA MET A 380 -2.33 -11.34 33.98
C MET A 380 -3.78 -11.06 34.41
N ALA A 381 -3.94 -10.52 35.62
CA ALA A 381 -5.26 -10.31 36.23
C ALA A 381 -6.10 -9.24 35.49
N LEU A 382 -5.46 -8.20 34.96
CA LEU A 382 -6.10 -7.10 34.26
C LEU A 382 -5.61 -7.04 32.81
N ASN A 383 -6.50 -6.65 31.89
CA ASN A 383 -6.21 -6.60 30.45
C ASN A 383 -6.80 -5.33 29.82
N PRO A 384 -6.18 -4.81 28.74
CA PRO A 384 -6.78 -3.76 27.92
C PRO A 384 -8.14 -4.19 27.35
N ARG A 385 -9.02 -3.22 27.08
CA ARG A 385 -10.37 -3.45 26.55
C ARG A 385 -10.64 -2.51 25.38
N LEU A 386 -11.24 -3.04 24.31
CA LEU A 386 -11.57 -2.26 23.12
C LEU A 386 -12.86 -2.76 22.46
N HIS A 387 -13.47 -1.89 21.66
CA HIS A 387 -14.52 -2.29 20.75
C HIS A 387 -13.93 -3.04 19.56
N ALA A 388 -14.62 -4.07 19.09
CA ALA A 388 -14.34 -4.70 17.81
C ALA A 388 -14.99 -3.91 16.67
N PHE A 389 -14.41 -4.00 15.47
CA PHE A 389 -14.96 -3.38 14.26
C PHE A 389 -15.10 -4.43 13.18
N ASP A 390 -16.09 -4.29 12.30
CA ASP A 390 -16.16 -5.01 11.05
C ASP A 390 -15.53 -4.22 9.88
N ALA A 391 -15.51 -4.80 8.68
CA ALA A 391 -15.04 -4.15 7.46
C ALA A 391 -16.16 -3.36 6.74
N GLY A 392 -17.36 -3.30 7.31
CA GLY A 392 -18.55 -2.68 6.74
C GLY A 392 -19.49 -3.66 6.04
N THR A 393 -20.80 -3.44 6.18
CA THR A 393 -21.84 -4.24 5.51
C THR A 393 -22.77 -3.31 4.72
N LEU A 394 -23.08 -3.66 3.47
CA LEU A 394 -24.10 -2.93 2.70
C LEU A 394 -25.49 -3.30 3.19
N ASP A 395 -26.31 -2.31 3.54
CA ASP A 395 -27.73 -2.51 3.81
C ASP A 395 -28.58 -2.51 2.53
N THR A 396 -29.87 -2.79 2.68
CA THR A 396 -30.82 -2.92 1.56
C THR A 396 -31.11 -1.61 0.82
N ILE A 397 -30.83 -0.46 1.44
CA ILE A 397 -30.99 0.87 0.83
C ILE A 397 -29.65 1.44 0.33
N GLY A 398 -28.57 0.65 0.42
CA GLY A 398 -27.28 0.97 -0.18
C GLY A 398 -26.32 1.76 0.72
N ASN A 399 -26.54 1.84 2.03
CA ASN A 399 -25.49 2.36 2.92
C ASN A 399 -24.47 1.28 3.25
N LEU A 400 -23.20 1.63 3.18
CA LEU A 400 -22.13 0.89 3.82
C LEU A 400 -22.11 1.26 5.29
N ASN A 401 -22.38 0.29 6.16
CA ASN A 401 -22.44 0.49 7.59
C ASN A 401 -21.25 -0.19 8.26
N LEU A 402 -20.46 0.57 9.01
CA LEU A 402 -19.45 0.04 9.93
C LEU A 402 -20.14 -0.46 11.20
N GLY A 403 -19.97 -1.75 11.48
CA GLY A 403 -20.33 -2.36 12.75
C GLY A 403 -19.25 -2.15 13.81
N VAL A 404 -19.66 -1.69 14.98
CA VAL A 404 -18.84 -1.55 16.18
C VAL A 404 -19.44 -2.40 17.29
N PHE A 405 -18.65 -3.29 17.90
CA PHE A 405 -19.15 -4.29 18.84
C PHE A 405 -18.46 -4.16 20.19
N ASN A 406 -19.24 -4.13 21.26
CA ASN A 406 -18.70 -4.30 22.61
C ASN A 406 -18.68 -5.79 22.96
N VAL A 407 -17.54 -6.42 22.66
CA VAL A 407 -17.26 -7.82 22.97
C VAL A 407 -16.72 -8.02 24.39
N ALA A 408 -16.44 -6.93 25.11
CA ALA A 408 -15.98 -6.99 26.50
C ALA A 408 -17.12 -7.34 27.45
N GLN A 409 -16.77 -7.89 28.62
CA GLN A 409 -17.72 -8.22 29.69
C GLN A 409 -18.15 -7.00 30.52
N VAL A 410 -17.84 -5.78 30.07
CA VAL A 410 -18.16 -4.52 30.75
C VAL A 410 -18.72 -3.48 29.77
N PRO A 411 -19.51 -2.51 30.23
CA PRO A 411 -19.87 -1.36 29.41
C PRO A 411 -18.62 -0.61 28.95
N LEU A 412 -18.61 -0.19 27.69
CA LEU A 412 -17.55 0.64 27.11
C LEU A 412 -18.17 1.88 26.49
N ARG A 413 -17.41 2.97 26.46
CA ARG A 413 -17.80 4.22 25.81
C ARG A 413 -16.90 4.44 24.60
N LEU A 414 -17.52 4.50 23.42
CA LEU A 414 -16.88 4.83 22.17
C LEU A 414 -16.76 6.36 22.08
N GLN A 415 -15.57 6.87 21.82
CA GLN A 415 -15.30 8.31 21.69
C GLN A 415 -14.48 8.63 20.46
N ASN A 416 -14.76 9.79 19.87
CA ASN A 416 -14.02 10.36 18.74
C ASN A 416 -13.81 9.34 17.61
N LEU A 417 -14.84 8.57 17.25
CA LEU A 417 -14.77 7.72 16.07
C LEU A 417 -14.77 8.62 14.84
N GLN A 418 -13.61 8.70 14.21
CA GLN A 418 -13.37 9.48 12.99
C GLN A 418 -13.15 8.55 11.82
N VAL A 419 -13.56 8.98 10.63
CA VAL A 419 -13.23 8.33 9.36
C VAL A 419 -12.68 9.34 8.37
N ARG A 420 -11.73 8.88 7.55
CA ARG A 420 -11.12 9.59 6.43
C ARG A 420 -11.11 8.66 5.22
N GLU A 421 -11.44 9.19 4.06
CA GLU A 421 -11.34 8.47 2.79
C GLU A 421 -10.02 8.83 2.13
N LEU A 422 -9.21 7.83 1.81
CA LEU A 422 -7.83 8.02 1.39
C LEU A 422 -7.62 7.52 -0.05
N PRO A 423 -6.81 8.23 -0.86
CA PRO A 423 -6.44 7.81 -2.21
C PRO A 423 -5.49 6.60 -2.22
N ARG A 424 -4.77 6.38 -1.12
CA ARG A 424 -3.74 5.35 -0.97
C ARG A 424 -3.91 4.55 0.32
N VAL A 425 -3.05 3.56 0.48
CA VAL A 425 -2.83 2.85 1.73
C VAL A 425 -1.98 3.73 2.66
N LEU A 426 -2.51 4.06 3.83
CA LEU A 426 -1.70 4.62 4.91
C LEU A 426 -0.75 3.54 5.44
N ALA A 427 0.52 3.89 5.60
CA ALA A 427 1.49 2.98 6.19
C ALA A 427 1.13 2.59 7.62
N LEU A 428 1.30 1.30 7.94
CA LEU A 428 1.09 0.76 9.28
C LEU A 428 1.93 1.52 10.33
N ASP A 429 3.18 1.85 10.00
CA ASP A 429 4.04 2.62 10.91
C ASP A 429 3.57 4.08 11.14
N GLN A 430 2.65 4.57 10.30
CA GLN A 430 2.03 5.89 10.43
C GLN A 430 0.65 5.86 11.09
N MET A 431 0.07 4.69 11.32
CA MET A 431 -1.18 4.50 12.05
C MET A 431 -0.95 4.59 13.57
N VAL A 432 -0.41 5.72 14.01
CA VAL A 432 -0.02 6.01 15.40
C VAL A 432 -0.50 7.41 15.79
N ALA A 433 -0.42 7.74 17.08
CA ALA A 433 -0.69 9.10 17.55
C ALA A 433 0.31 10.07 16.90
N ASN A 434 -0.21 11.12 16.25
CA ASN A 434 0.57 12.11 15.51
C ASN A 434 1.36 11.56 14.31
N GLY A 435 1.02 10.36 13.80
CA GLY A 435 1.57 9.86 12.55
C GLY A 435 1.23 10.78 11.37
N ARG A 436 2.07 10.76 10.32
CA ARG A 436 1.86 11.55 9.10
C ARG A 436 1.04 10.75 8.09
N MET A 437 0.25 11.42 7.25
CA MET A 437 -0.37 10.78 6.09
C MET A 437 0.71 10.49 5.05
N ALA A 438 1.22 9.26 5.07
CA ALA A 438 2.24 8.80 4.15
C ALA A 438 2.14 7.29 3.90
N ASP A 439 2.52 6.86 2.70
CA ASP A 439 2.58 5.45 2.33
C ASP A 439 3.82 4.77 2.94
N PHE A 440 4.03 3.49 2.64
CA PHE A 440 5.14 2.71 3.18
C PHE A 440 6.52 3.20 2.71
N ALA A 441 6.58 3.85 1.55
CA ALA A 441 7.80 4.48 1.03
C ALA A 441 8.03 5.86 1.67
N GLY A 442 7.08 6.36 2.46
CA GLY A 442 7.13 7.66 3.11
C GLY A 442 6.63 8.80 2.21
N GLN A 443 6.03 8.49 1.07
CA GLN A 443 5.42 9.47 0.18
C GLN A 443 4.20 10.07 0.86
N LYS A 444 4.15 11.39 0.91
CA LYS A 444 3.03 12.10 1.55
C LYS A 444 1.81 12.11 0.62
N PHE A 445 0.64 12.06 1.22
CA PHE A 445 -0.64 12.26 0.55
C PHE A 445 -1.63 12.88 1.54
N SER A 446 -2.81 13.31 1.07
CA SER A 446 -3.90 13.78 1.95
C SER A 446 -5.15 12.94 1.76
N PRO A 447 -6.06 12.89 2.75
CA PRO A 447 -7.41 12.41 2.50
C PRO A 447 -8.08 13.19 1.37
N TRP A 448 -9.03 12.54 0.70
CA TRP A 448 -9.88 13.23 -0.27
C TRP A 448 -10.57 14.44 0.39
N ALA A 449 -10.67 15.54 -0.37
CA ALA A 449 -11.16 16.79 0.17
C ALA A 449 -12.57 16.62 0.79
N LYS A 450 -12.76 17.18 1.99
CA LYS A 450 -14.05 17.18 2.71
C LYS A 450 -14.60 15.78 3.07
N THR A 451 -13.75 14.75 3.14
CA THR A 451 -14.18 13.40 3.55
C THR A 451 -13.94 13.08 5.03
N GLU A 452 -13.09 13.85 5.71
CA GLU A 452 -12.86 13.68 7.14
C GLU A 452 -14.11 14.04 7.95
N ARG A 453 -14.60 13.08 8.74
CA ARG A 453 -15.83 13.22 9.54
C ARG A 453 -15.72 12.48 10.87
N THR A 454 -16.32 13.08 11.90
CA THR A 454 -16.57 12.41 13.18
C THR A 454 -17.92 11.71 13.11
N LEU A 455 -17.91 10.37 13.13
CA LEU A 455 -19.12 9.54 13.11
C LEU A 455 -19.76 9.46 14.49
N VAL A 456 -18.94 9.42 15.55
CA VAL A 456 -19.39 9.37 16.94
C VAL A 456 -18.48 10.27 17.76
N GLN A 457 -19.06 11.32 18.36
CA GLN A 457 -18.37 12.11 19.37
C GLN A 457 -18.22 11.29 20.66
N GLU A 458 -19.34 10.75 21.13
CA GLU A 458 -19.41 9.92 22.32
C GLU A 458 -20.65 9.03 22.27
N ARG A 459 -20.50 7.74 22.60
CA ARG A 459 -21.63 6.80 22.75
C ARG A 459 -21.26 5.63 23.67
N SER A 460 -22.06 5.39 24.69
CA SER A 460 -21.92 4.20 25.54
C SER A 460 -22.54 2.97 24.88
N SER A 461 -21.94 1.81 25.12
CA SER A 461 -22.40 0.51 24.66
C SER A 461 -22.36 -0.52 25.79
N ARG A 462 -23.40 -1.35 25.89
CA ARG A 462 -23.47 -2.45 26.87
C ARG A 462 -22.67 -3.67 26.38
N PRO A 463 -22.26 -4.59 27.28
CA PRO A 463 -21.71 -5.88 26.87
C PRO A 463 -22.61 -6.58 25.84
N GLY A 464 -22.02 -7.02 24.73
CA GLY A 464 -22.73 -7.67 23.62
C GLY A 464 -23.49 -6.72 22.69
N GLU A 465 -23.52 -5.41 22.95
CA GLU A 465 -24.17 -4.44 22.07
C GLU A 465 -23.38 -4.24 20.77
N ALA A 466 -24.12 -4.15 19.66
CA ALA A 466 -23.60 -3.81 18.35
C ALA A 466 -24.17 -2.45 17.90
N ILE A 467 -23.29 -1.57 17.42
CA ILE A 467 -23.63 -0.27 16.88
C ILE A 467 -23.36 -0.32 15.37
N SER A 468 -24.37 -0.02 14.57
CA SER A 468 -24.25 0.11 13.12
C SER A 468 -24.18 1.59 12.74
N LEU A 469 -23.12 1.99 12.02
CA LEU A 469 -22.87 3.39 11.65
C LEU A 469 -22.74 3.52 10.13
N PRO A 470 -23.59 4.29 9.45
CA PRO A 470 -23.43 4.53 8.02
C PRO A 470 -22.14 5.33 7.80
N VAL A 471 -21.25 4.79 6.97
CA VAL A 471 -20.00 5.44 6.59
C VAL A 471 -20.04 5.93 5.16
N ALA A 472 -20.76 5.29 4.25
CA ALA A 472 -20.89 5.72 2.87
C ALA A 472 -22.20 5.25 2.27
N ASN A 473 -22.60 5.79 1.11
CA ASN A 473 -23.76 5.30 0.37
C ASN A 473 -23.37 5.01 -1.08
N VAL A 474 -23.86 3.91 -1.67
CA VAL A 474 -23.53 3.49 -3.04
C VAL A 474 -23.86 4.55 -4.10
N SER A 475 -24.85 5.41 -3.84
CA SER A 475 -25.22 6.52 -4.73
C SER A 475 -24.27 7.73 -4.67
N GLN A 476 -23.36 7.76 -3.69
CA GLN A 476 -22.42 8.87 -3.56
C GLN A 476 -21.47 8.91 -4.77
N PRO A 477 -21.05 10.10 -5.23
CA PRO A 477 -20.06 10.21 -6.29
C PRO A 477 -18.76 9.50 -5.94
N ARG A 478 -18.15 8.88 -6.95
CA ARG A 478 -16.78 8.38 -6.92
C ARG A 478 -15.79 9.55 -6.84
N HIS A 479 -14.65 9.39 -6.15
CA HIS A 479 -13.63 10.45 -6.09
C HIS A 479 -12.90 10.56 -7.42
N VAL A 480 -12.74 9.43 -8.10
CA VAL A 480 -12.24 9.36 -9.47
C VAL A 480 -13.37 8.83 -10.35
N TYR A 481 -13.78 9.62 -11.34
CA TYR A 481 -14.68 9.20 -12.40
C TYR A 481 -14.26 9.89 -13.69
N GLN A 482 -13.58 9.15 -14.56
CA GLN A 482 -13.05 9.65 -15.82
C GLN A 482 -13.65 8.84 -16.97
N VAL A 483 -14.27 9.54 -17.91
CA VAL A 483 -14.77 8.94 -19.15
C VAL A 483 -13.78 9.28 -20.25
N ILE A 484 -13.13 8.26 -20.80
CA ILE A 484 -12.18 8.38 -21.90
C ILE A 484 -12.94 8.02 -23.18
N THR A 485 -13.13 8.99 -24.06
CA THR A 485 -13.85 8.81 -25.32
C THR A 485 -12.91 8.41 -26.46
N ALA A 486 -13.50 7.99 -27.59
CA ALA A 486 -12.74 7.73 -28.82
C ALA A 486 -12.04 9.00 -29.35
N ASP A 487 -12.56 10.19 -29.06
CA ASP A 487 -11.92 11.44 -29.47
C ASP A 487 -10.77 11.82 -28.53
N ASP A 488 -10.89 11.54 -27.23
CA ASP A 488 -9.78 11.67 -26.29
C ASP A 488 -8.63 10.74 -26.69
N CYS A 489 -8.95 9.51 -27.12
CA CYS A 489 -7.96 8.57 -27.66
C CYS A 489 -7.27 9.04 -28.97
N LYS A 490 -7.82 10.02 -29.68
CA LYS A 490 -7.18 10.60 -30.88
C LYS A 490 -6.24 11.76 -30.51
N GLN A 491 -6.44 12.38 -29.35
CA GLN A 491 -5.55 13.41 -28.84
C GLN A 491 -4.29 12.71 -28.33
N GLY A 492 -3.22 12.76 -29.13
CA GLY A 492 -1.92 12.27 -28.65
C GLY A 492 -1.42 13.13 -27.50
N ASP A 493 -0.52 12.58 -26.68
CA ASP A 493 0.22 13.36 -25.68
C ASP A 493 1.21 14.28 -26.41
N SER A 494 0.69 15.37 -26.98
CA SER A 494 1.46 16.22 -27.88
C SER A 494 2.45 17.03 -27.04
N LEU A 495 3.75 16.69 -27.10
CA LEU A 495 4.86 17.64 -26.94
C LEU A 495 6.24 17.06 -27.30
N LEU A 496 6.43 15.73 -27.45
CA LEU A 496 7.68 15.14 -27.96
C LEU A 496 7.43 14.10 -29.06
N SER A 497 6.77 14.52 -30.15
CA SER A 497 6.81 13.85 -31.47
C SER A 497 6.71 12.31 -31.55
N GLY A 498 6.05 11.66 -30.59
CA GLY A 498 5.79 10.23 -30.57
C GLY A 498 4.59 9.93 -29.67
N ARG A 499 3.81 8.89 -30.03
CA ARG A 499 2.81 8.31 -29.13
C ARG A 499 3.55 7.28 -28.25
N ASP A 500 3.29 7.25 -26.96
CA ASP A 500 3.88 6.25 -26.05
C ASP A 500 3.00 5.00 -25.89
N VAL A 501 1.87 4.91 -26.62
CA VAL A 501 0.88 3.82 -26.53
C VAL A 501 0.34 3.39 -27.89
N GLY A 502 0.47 2.11 -28.25
CA GLY A 502 0.19 1.58 -29.58
C GLY A 502 -1.27 1.80 -30.03
N ASP A 503 -2.19 1.65 -29.10
CA ASP A 503 -3.63 1.87 -29.26
C ASP A 503 -4.24 2.47 -27.98
N CYS A 504 -5.37 3.16 -28.08
CA CYS A 504 -6.11 3.68 -26.92
C CYS A 504 -7.53 3.15 -26.97
N LYS A 505 -7.94 2.42 -25.93
CA LYS A 505 -9.29 1.87 -25.80
C LYS A 505 -10.15 2.81 -24.95
N PRO A 506 -11.23 3.40 -25.51
CA PRO A 506 -12.18 4.19 -24.74
C PRO A 506 -12.80 3.38 -23.61
N GLY A 507 -13.17 4.06 -22.53
CA GLY A 507 -13.77 3.40 -21.37
C GLY A 507 -14.00 4.36 -20.22
N THR A 508 -14.28 3.79 -19.06
CA THR A 508 -14.44 4.56 -17.82
C THR A 508 -13.43 4.08 -16.79
N ALA A 509 -12.64 5.00 -16.25
CA ALA A 509 -11.78 4.75 -15.10
C ALA A 509 -12.44 5.32 -13.84
N ILE A 510 -12.45 4.52 -12.77
CA ILE A 510 -13.04 4.89 -11.48
C ILE A 510 -12.14 4.45 -10.33
N ASP A 511 -12.36 5.00 -9.14
CA ASP A 511 -11.82 4.46 -7.89
C ASP A 511 -12.74 3.41 -7.26
N LEU A 512 -12.25 2.75 -6.21
CA LEU A 512 -13.03 1.81 -5.39
C LEU A 512 -14.10 2.53 -4.56
N PHE A 513 -15.17 1.83 -4.19
CA PHE A 513 -16.17 2.31 -3.25
C PHE A 513 -15.82 2.02 -1.78
N PRO A 514 -16.00 2.97 -0.85
CA PRO A 514 -16.28 4.38 -1.08
C PRO A 514 -15.06 5.20 -1.50
N SER A 515 -13.87 4.63 -1.29
CA SER A 515 -12.58 5.17 -1.70
C SER A 515 -11.57 4.01 -1.76
N THR A 516 -10.34 4.27 -2.20
CA THR A 516 -9.26 3.26 -2.23
C THR A 516 -9.06 2.60 -0.86
N THR A 517 -8.95 3.41 0.19
CA THR A 517 -9.07 2.91 1.57
C THR A 517 -9.90 3.87 2.44
N MET A 518 -10.51 3.32 3.48
CA MET A 518 -11.08 4.09 4.59
C MET A 518 -10.19 3.92 5.81
N TYR A 519 -9.83 5.03 6.46
CA TYR A 519 -9.06 5.04 7.68
C TYR A 519 -9.89 5.57 8.85
N PHE A 520 -9.93 4.78 9.91
CA PHE A 520 -10.69 5.03 11.12
C PHE A 520 -9.75 5.21 12.32
N THR A 521 -10.11 6.12 13.21
CA THR A 521 -9.54 6.15 14.56
C THR A 521 -10.64 6.23 15.59
N ALA A 522 -10.51 5.53 16.71
CA ALA A 522 -11.51 5.50 17.77
C ALA A 522 -10.90 5.26 19.14
N ASN A 523 -11.47 5.88 20.16
CA ASN A 523 -11.14 5.59 21.56
C ASN A 523 -12.21 4.67 22.15
N SER A 524 -11.77 3.61 22.80
CA SER A 524 -12.60 2.78 23.68
C SER A 524 -12.27 3.13 25.12
N VAL A 525 -13.26 3.58 25.87
CA VAL A 525 -13.11 4.02 27.26
C VAL A 525 -13.89 3.08 28.17
N ASP A 526 -13.18 2.46 29.12
CA ASP A 526 -13.80 1.85 30.29
C ASP A 526 -13.78 2.88 31.42
N ASP A 527 -14.93 3.50 31.69
CA ASP A 527 -15.05 4.62 32.62
C ASP A 527 -14.75 4.24 34.08
N ASN A 528 -14.78 2.95 34.42
CA ASN A 528 -14.68 2.45 35.78
C ASN A 528 -13.67 1.31 35.92
N ALA A 529 -12.64 1.31 35.07
CA ALA A 529 -11.57 0.32 35.09
C ALA A 529 -10.76 0.41 36.39
N THR A 530 -10.35 -0.76 36.89
CA THR A 530 -9.27 -0.83 37.89
C THR A 530 -7.95 -0.94 37.15
N TYR A 531 -6.99 -0.07 37.44
CA TYR A 531 -5.66 -0.10 36.81
C TYR A 531 -4.59 0.47 37.74
N TRP A 532 -3.34 0.10 37.47
CA TRP A 532 -2.18 0.59 38.19
C TRP A 532 -1.81 2.02 37.78
N ASP A 533 -1.77 2.94 38.74
CA ASP A 533 -1.22 4.28 38.56
C ASP A 533 0.26 4.28 39.00
N PRO A 534 1.22 4.44 38.08
CA PRO A 534 2.65 4.38 38.41
C PRO A 534 3.13 5.59 39.22
N THR A 535 2.41 6.72 39.16
CA THR A 535 2.73 7.94 39.92
C THR A 535 2.30 7.78 41.38
N ARG A 536 1.09 7.26 41.60
CA ARG A 536 0.55 7.01 42.95
C ARG A 536 1.04 5.69 43.57
N ARG A 537 1.52 4.77 42.72
CA ARG A 537 1.96 3.41 43.09
C ARG A 537 0.87 2.60 43.79
N GLU A 538 -0.35 2.71 43.30
CA GLU A 538 -1.51 1.97 43.79
C GLU A 538 -2.47 1.63 42.65
N TYR A 539 -3.38 0.69 42.88
CA TYR A 539 -4.50 0.46 41.99
C TYR A 539 -5.57 1.52 42.22
N VAL A 540 -5.91 2.24 41.17
CA VAL A 540 -6.97 3.25 41.16
C VAL A 540 -8.15 2.75 40.34
N ARG A 541 -9.30 3.40 40.51
CA ARG A 541 -10.50 3.18 39.72
C ARG A 541 -10.83 4.44 38.93
N GLY A 542 -11.02 4.32 37.62
CA GLY A 542 -11.36 5.45 36.76
C GLY A 542 -11.28 5.12 35.28
N PRO A 543 -11.29 6.13 34.40
CA PRO A 543 -11.29 5.93 32.96
C PRO A 543 -9.96 5.33 32.48
N LEU A 544 -10.04 4.20 31.78
CA LEU A 544 -8.93 3.61 31.03
C LEU A 544 -9.25 3.68 29.54
N VAL A 545 -8.34 4.26 28.77
CA VAL A 545 -8.53 4.49 27.33
C VAL A 545 -7.61 3.56 26.54
N SER A 546 -8.18 2.86 25.57
CA SER A 546 -7.45 2.20 24.49
C SER A 546 -7.83 2.86 23.17
N ARG A 547 -6.86 3.05 22.27
CA ARG A 547 -7.10 3.65 20.95
C ARG A 547 -6.93 2.62 19.86
N THR A 548 -7.88 2.57 18.93
CA THR A 548 -7.82 1.76 17.72
C THR A 548 -7.57 2.65 16.52
N TYR A 549 -6.66 2.22 15.67
CA TYR A 549 -6.41 2.72 14.33
C TYR A 549 -6.71 1.58 13.36
N TYR A 550 -7.59 1.83 12.41
CA TYR A 550 -8.11 0.76 11.57
C TYR A 550 -8.25 1.25 10.14
N GLN A 551 -7.73 0.50 9.18
CA GLN A 551 -7.84 0.80 7.76
C GLN A 551 -8.47 -0.37 7.02
N VAL A 552 -9.36 -0.06 6.10
CA VAL A 552 -10.10 -1.03 5.27
C VAL A 552 -9.99 -0.64 3.82
N THR A 553 -9.71 -1.62 2.97
CA THR A 553 -9.71 -1.43 1.52
C THR A 553 -11.12 -1.22 0.98
N GLY A 554 -11.23 -0.36 -0.03
CA GLY A 554 -12.46 -0.17 -0.79
C GLY A 554 -12.89 -1.42 -1.56
N ARG A 555 -14.05 -1.33 -2.20
CA ARG A 555 -14.71 -2.45 -2.86
C ARG A 555 -15.12 -2.05 -4.26
N ARG A 556 -14.97 -2.98 -5.20
CA ARG A 556 -15.69 -2.90 -6.47
C ARG A 556 -17.10 -3.41 -6.24
N LEU A 557 -18.09 -2.63 -6.64
CA LEU A 557 -19.49 -3.01 -6.55
C LEU A 557 -19.89 -3.61 -7.89
N ASP A 558 -20.14 -4.90 -7.95
CA ASP A 558 -20.59 -5.58 -9.17
C ASP A 558 -21.65 -6.61 -8.76
N ARG A 559 -22.85 -6.11 -8.48
CA ARG A 559 -23.97 -6.93 -7.96
C ARG A 559 -24.55 -7.82 -9.04
N ASN A 560 -24.59 -7.34 -10.27
CA ASN A 560 -25.09 -8.11 -11.43
C ASN A 560 -24.06 -9.12 -11.97
N LYS A 561 -22.80 -9.06 -11.49
CA LYS A 561 -21.68 -9.95 -11.84
C LYS A 561 -21.32 -9.90 -13.31
N ASN A 562 -21.51 -8.75 -13.95
CA ASN A 562 -21.18 -8.56 -15.36
C ASN A 562 -19.70 -8.16 -15.57
N GLY A 563 -18.93 -8.00 -14.49
CA GLY A 563 -17.53 -7.60 -14.54
C GLY A 563 -17.34 -6.09 -14.71
N VAL A 564 -18.38 -5.27 -14.54
CA VAL A 564 -18.39 -3.81 -14.59
C VAL A 564 -18.84 -3.30 -13.21
N ASP A 565 -18.32 -2.15 -12.77
CA ASP A 565 -18.82 -1.58 -11.51
C ASP A 565 -20.23 -1.04 -11.70
N ASP A 566 -21.14 -1.35 -10.77
CA ASP A 566 -22.55 -0.96 -10.80
C ASP A 566 -22.72 0.57 -11.00
N TYR A 567 -21.78 1.39 -10.48
CA TYR A 567 -21.82 2.84 -10.67
C TYR A 567 -21.67 3.25 -12.15
N ILE A 568 -20.88 2.50 -12.92
CA ILE A 568 -20.70 2.72 -14.35
C ILE A 568 -21.98 2.30 -15.10
N ASP A 569 -22.55 1.15 -14.74
CA ASP A 569 -23.79 0.66 -15.34
C ASP A 569 -24.94 1.67 -15.15
N GLU A 570 -25.14 2.17 -13.92
CA GLU A 570 -26.17 3.16 -13.60
C GLU A 570 -26.02 4.44 -14.44
N ARG A 571 -24.78 4.95 -14.57
CA ARG A 571 -24.48 6.16 -15.36
C ARG A 571 -24.64 5.95 -16.87
N GLN A 572 -24.52 4.71 -17.33
CA GLN A 572 -24.74 4.32 -18.72
C GLN A 572 -26.20 3.89 -19.00
N GLY A 573 -27.06 3.88 -17.98
CA GLY A 573 -28.46 3.50 -18.10
C GLY A 573 -28.69 2.00 -18.31
N LYS A 574 -27.81 1.15 -17.77
CA LYS A 574 -27.85 -0.32 -17.88
C LYS A 574 -28.45 -0.99 -16.67
#